data_AF-A0A496RTX9-F1
#
_entry.id   AF-A0A496RTX9-F1
#
_cell.length_a   1.000
_cell.length_b   1.000
_cell.length_c   1.000
_cell.angle_alpha   90.00
_cell.angle_beta   90.00
_cell.angle_gamma   90.00
#
_symmetry.space_group_name_H-M   'P 1'
#
loop_
_entity.id
_entity.type
_entity.pdbx_description
1 polymer ?
#
loop_
_entity_poly.entity_id
_entity_poly.type
_entity_poly.pdbx_seq_one_letter_code
_entity_poly.pdbx_strand_id
1 'polypeptide(L)'
;VCENALRLSENADLLLCECSLRTGEFKEEWPHLNPHTAAQIAQRSKAKQLILIHFNPYLYPELADREEASRRAREVFANVFYAQDEQEVEV
;
A
#
# COMPACT_ATOMS: atom_id res chain seq x y z
N VAL A 1 -10.11 -7.65 3.98
CA VAL A 1 -8.88 -8.01 3.21
C VAL A 1 -9.22 -9.16 2.26
N CYS A 2 -8.94 -9.03 0.96
CA CYS A 2 -9.23 -10.04 -0.07
C CYS A 2 -8.33 -11.27 0.07
N GLU A 3 -8.90 -12.47 0.04
CA GLU A 3 -8.14 -13.73 0.18
C GLU A 3 -7.18 -13.96 -0.99
N ASN A 4 -7.60 -13.65 -2.22
CA ASN A 4 -6.74 -13.81 -3.38
C ASN A 4 -5.56 -12.85 -3.37
N ALA A 5 -5.70 -11.65 -2.79
CA ALA A 5 -4.58 -10.74 -2.61
C ALA A 5 -3.54 -11.31 -1.64
N LEU A 6 -3.97 -12.01 -0.58
CA LEU A 6 -3.06 -12.68 0.36
C LEU A 6 -2.32 -13.84 -0.33
N ARG A 7 -3.03 -14.66 -1.10
CA ARG A 7 -2.45 -15.81 -1.83
C ARG A 7 -1.45 -15.36 -2.89
N LEU A 8 -1.78 -14.31 -3.65
CA LEU A 8 -0.91 -13.75 -4.67
C LEU A 8 0.38 -13.17 -4.07
N SER A 9 0.30 -12.61 -2.87
CA SER A 9 1.40 -11.91 -2.21
C SER A 9 2.20 -12.79 -1.24
N GLU A 10 1.94 -14.10 -1.20
CA GLU A 10 2.50 -15.01 -0.20
C GLU A 10 4.03 -15.10 -0.31
N ASN A 11 4.72 -14.73 0.77
CA ASN A 11 6.19 -14.71 0.89
C ASN A 11 6.94 -13.92 -0.19
N ALA A 12 6.27 -13.00 -0.89
CA ALA A 12 6.91 -12.20 -1.93
C ALA A 12 8.06 -11.34 -1.37
N ASP A 13 9.17 -11.24 -2.11
CA ASP A 13 10.25 -10.30 -1.77
C ASP A 13 9.75 -8.85 -1.80
N LEU A 14 8.95 -8.53 -2.82
CA LEU A 14 8.36 -7.22 -3.01
C LEU A 14 6.86 -7.33 -3.33
N LEU A 15 6.04 -6.61 -2.56
CA LEU A 15 4.62 -6.40 -2.86
C LEU A 15 4.41 -4.96 -3.31
N LEU A 16 4.04 -4.75 -4.57
CA LEU A 16 3.51 -3.47 -5.03
C LEU A 16 1.99 -3.48 -4.86
N CYS A 17 1.44 -2.57 -4.06
CA CYS A 17 0.02 -2.54 -3.71
C CYS A 17 -0.58 -1.16 -3.91
N GLU A 18 -1.79 -1.10 -4.44
CA GLU A 18 -2.51 0.17 -4.63
C GLU A 18 -2.88 0.83 -3.29
N CYS A 19 -2.99 2.17 -3.29
CA CYS A 19 -3.29 2.96 -2.09
C CYS A 19 -4.10 4.21 -2.44
N SER A 20 -5.30 4.01 -2.98
CA SER A 20 -6.11 5.11 -3.52
C SER A 20 -6.92 5.88 -2.48
N LEU A 21 -7.21 5.30 -1.30
CA LEU A 21 -8.01 5.90 -0.22
C LEU A 21 -7.14 6.43 0.93
N ARG A 22 -7.64 7.38 1.73
CA ARG A 22 -6.95 7.82 2.96
C ARG A 22 -7.11 6.80 4.08
N THR A 23 -6.24 6.87 5.09
CA THR A 23 -6.31 6.01 6.28
C THR A 23 -7.68 6.10 6.96
N GLY A 24 -8.27 4.94 7.26
CA GLY A 24 -9.60 4.83 7.88
C GLY A 24 -10.77 4.93 6.89
N GLU A 25 -10.53 5.28 5.62
CA GLU A 25 -11.58 5.31 4.61
C GLU A 25 -11.85 3.91 4.03
N PHE A 26 -13.12 3.64 3.75
CA PHE A 26 -13.61 2.50 2.99
C PHE A 26 -14.83 2.94 2.19
N LYS A 27 -14.92 2.52 0.93
CA LYS A 27 -16.04 2.84 0.03
C LYS A 27 -16.44 1.57 -0.70
N GLU A 28 -17.68 1.12 -0.51
CA GLU A 28 -18.15 -0.14 -1.10
C GLU A 28 -18.35 0.01 -2.61
N GLU A 29 -18.87 1.16 -3.04
CA GLU A 29 -19.07 1.52 -4.44
C GLU A 29 -17.75 1.77 -5.20
N TRP A 30 -16.65 1.95 -4.47
CA TRP A 30 -15.33 2.20 -5.02
C TRP A 30 -14.27 1.46 -4.19
N PRO A 31 -14.15 0.12 -4.35
CA PRO A 31 -13.52 -0.79 -3.41
C PRO A 31 -11.98 -0.79 -3.51
N HIS A 32 -11.39 0.39 -3.36
CA HIS A 32 -9.96 0.60 -3.31
C HIS A 32 -9.40 0.41 -1.89
N LEU A 33 -8.08 0.32 -1.81
CA LEU A 33 -7.34 0.16 -0.57
C LEU A 33 -6.94 1.51 0.04
N ASN A 34 -6.86 1.50 1.36
CA ASN A 34 -6.18 2.52 2.15
C ASN A 34 -4.80 1.97 2.64
N PRO A 35 -3.92 2.83 3.19
CA PRO A 35 -2.57 2.40 3.59
C PRO A 35 -2.56 1.25 4.61
N HIS A 36 -3.50 1.24 5.57
CA HIS A 36 -3.59 0.18 6.57
C HIS A 36 -4.01 -1.15 5.94
N THR A 37 -4.92 -1.13 4.97
CA THR A 37 -5.40 -2.35 4.32
C THR A 37 -4.32 -2.95 3.42
N ALA A 38 -3.57 -2.12 2.68
CA ALA A 38 -2.39 -2.56 1.93
C ALA A 38 -1.32 -3.16 2.87
N ALA A 39 -1.04 -2.50 4.00
CA ALA A 39 -0.10 -2.99 5.01
C ALA A 39 -0.55 -4.32 5.66
N GLN A 40 -1.85 -4.49 5.90
CA GLN A 40 -2.41 -5.74 6.38
C GLN A 40 -2.23 -6.89 5.37
N ILE A 41 -2.33 -6.62 4.06
CA ILE A 41 -2.05 -7.63 3.03
C ILE A 41 -0.58 -8.05 3.14
N ALA A 42 0.35 -7.09 3.15
CA ALA A 42 1.79 -7.38 3.23
C ALA A 42 2.16 -8.18 4.50
N GLN A 43 1.68 -7.73 5.67
CA GLN A 43 1.95 -8.39 6.94
C GLN A 43 1.41 -9.83 6.96
N ARG A 44 0.16 -10.02 6.52
CA ARG A 44 -0.51 -11.34 6.57
C ARG A 44 0.02 -12.30 5.52
N SER A 45 0.44 -11.79 4.35
CA SER A 45 1.05 -12.60 3.30
C SER A 45 2.53 -12.89 3.56
N LYS A 46 3.13 -12.27 4.60
CA LYS A 46 4.56 -12.35 4.91
C LYS A 46 5.45 -11.84 3.77
N ALA A 47 4.97 -10.84 3.02
CA ALA A 47 5.82 -10.13 2.08
C ALA A 47 7.00 -9.49 2.84
N LYS A 48 8.18 -9.43 2.23
CA LYS A 48 9.36 -8.84 2.87
C LYS A 48 9.35 -7.31 2.81
N GLN A 49 8.75 -6.73 1.78
CA GLN A 49 8.65 -5.28 1.59
C GLN A 49 7.34 -4.91 0.88
N LEU A 50 6.74 -3.78 1.28
CA LEU A 50 5.56 -3.20 0.65
C LEU A 50 5.92 -1.86 0.00
N ILE A 51 5.53 -1.70 -1.26
CA ILE A 51 5.57 -0.42 -1.96
C ILE A 51 4.13 0.01 -2.26
N LEU A 52 3.77 1.20 -1.77
CA LEU A 52 2.49 1.82 -2.06
C LEU A 52 2.54 2.51 -3.43
N ILE A 53 1.61 2.17 -4.32
CA ILE A 53 1.48 2.73 -5.67
C ILE A 53 0.03 3.14 -5.95
N HIS A 54 -0.24 3.68 -7.15
CA HIS A 54 -1.60 3.99 -7.62
C HIS A 54 -2.38 4.86 -6.63
N PHE A 55 -1.86 6.05 -6.33
CA PHE A 55 -2.52 7.01 -5.48
C PHE A 55 -3.59 7.78 -6.26
N ASN A 56 -4.75 8.03 -5.63
CA ASN A 56 -5.73 8.95 -6.19
C ASN A 56 -5.18 10.39 -6.12
N PRO A 57 -4.97 11.10 -7.24
CA PRO A 57 -4.37 12.43 -7.25
C PRO A 57 -5.23 13.50 -6.56
N TYR A 58 -6.55 13.32 -6.49
CA TYR A 58 -7.42 14.24 -5.74
C TYR A 58 -7.24 14.09 -4.23
N LEU A 59 -7.04 12.85 -3.76
CA LEU A 59 -6.80 12.60 -2.34
C LEU A 59 -5.34 12.80 -1.97
N TYR A 60 -4.38 12.60 -2.87
CA TYR A 60 -2.94 12.69 -2.64
C TYR A 60 -2.28 13.67 -3.63
N PRO A 61 -2.62 14.98 -3.57
CA PRO A 61 -2.11 15.97 -4.50
C PRO A 61 -0.60 16.20 -4.38
N GLU A 62 -0.02 16.00 -3.19
CA GLU A 62 1.40 16.26 -2.92
C GLU A 62 2.16 14.99 -2.52
N LEU A 63 3.47 14.97 -2.72
CA LEU A 63 4.32 13.85 -2.26
C LEU A 63 4.28 13.69 -0.73
N ALA A 64 4.08 14.78 0.01
CA ALA A 64 3.92 14.75 1.47
C ALA A 64 2.71 13.90 1.89
N ASP A 65 1.64 13.88 1.10
CA ASP A 65 0.48 13.02 1.37
C ASP A 65 0.82 11.54 1.23
N ARG A 66 1.68 11.19 0.27
CA ARG A 66 2.13 9.81 0.02
C ARG A 66 3.11 9.33 1.08
N GLU A 67 3.96 10.22 1.59
CA GLU A 67 4.82 9.93 2.75
C GLU A 67 3.96 9.70 4.00
N GLU A 68 2.93 10.53 4.24
CA GLU A 68 2.00 10.30 5.35
C GLU A 68 1.28 8.94 5.22
N ALA A 69 0.84 8.55 4.02
CA ALA A 69 0.31 7.21 3.78
C ALA A 69 1.31 6.11 4.14
N SER A 70 2.58 6.25 3.72
CA SER A 70 3.63 5.30 4.09
C SER A 70 3.84 5.24 5.60
N ARG A 71 3.85 6.37 6.30
CA ARG A 71 3.94 6.43 7.76
C ARG A 71 2.77 5.70 8.43
N ARG A 72 1.55 5.87 7.92
CA ARG A 72 0.37 5.15 8.42
C ARG A 72 0.45 3.65 8.16
N ALA A 73 0.89 3.24 6.97
CA ALA A 73 1.13 1.83 6.66
C ALA A 73 2.19 1.21 7.59
N ARG A 74 3.24 1.97 7.95
CA ARG A 74 4.30 1.55 8.90
C ARG A 74 3.79 1.26 10.31
N GLU A 75 2.63 1.79 10.70
CA GLU A 75 1.97 1.43 11.97
C GLU A 75 1.52 -0.05 11.99
N VAL A 76 1.34 -0.67 10.82
CA VAL A 76 0.90 -2.08 10.68
C VAL A 76 2.04 -2.98 10.17
N PHE A 77 2.82 -2.52 9.20
CA PHE A 77 3.92 -3.30 8.60
C PHE A 77 5.15 -2.41 8.45
N ALA A 78 6.26 -2.75 9.09
CA ALA A 78 7.39 -1.81 9.24
C ALA A 78 8.10 -1.46 7.92
N ASN A 79 8.24 -2.41 6.99
CA ASN A 79 9.02 -2.22 5.77
C ASN A 79 8.17 -1.69 4.61
N VAL A 80 7.87 -0.39 4.65
CA VAL A 80 6.99 0.30 3.67
C VAL A 80 7.62 1.58 3.16
N PHE A 81 7.46 1.86 1.86
CA PHE A 81 7.58 3.19 1.28
C PHE A 81 6.59 3.37 0.12
N TYR A 82 6.45 4.61 -0.39
CA TYR A 82 5.63 4.91 -1.56
C TYR A 82 6.51 5.05 -2.80
N ALA A 83 6.05 4.55 -3.95
CA ALA A 83 6.78 4.77 -5.20
C ALA A 83 6.56 6.18 -5.75
N GLN A 84 7.53 6.65 -6.51
CA GLN A 84 7.44 7.83 -7.36
C GLN A 84 7.52 7.43 -8.83
N ASP A 85 7.04 8.30 -9.71
CA ASP A 85 7.15 8.12 -11.14
C ASP A 85 8.64 8.00 -11.51
N GLU A 86 8.96 7.10 -12.44
CA GLU A 86 10.32 6.78 -12.89
C GLU A 86 11.26 6.18 -11.82
N GLN A 87 10.75 5.82 -10.63
CA GLN A 87 11.57 5.17 -9.61
C GLN A 87 11.92 3.72 -9.98
N GLU A 88 13.21 3.39 -9.88
CA GLU A 88 13.74 2.03 -10.02
C GLU A 88 13.97 1.39 -8.63
N VAL A 89 13.71 0.09 -8.52
CA VAL A 89 13.89 -0.70 -7.29
C VAL A 89 14.51 -2.03 -7.64
N GLU A 90 15.60 -2.39 -6.95
CA GLU A 90 16.23 -3.71 -7.06
C GLU A 90 15.53 -4.73 -6.15
N VAL A 91 15.44 -5.98 -6.62
CA VAL A 91 14.78 -7.11 -5.93
C VAL A 91 15.75 -8.26 -5.74
#